data_AF-B9DWK3-F1
#
_entry.id   AF-B9DWK3-F1
#
_cell.length_a   1.000
_cell.length_b   1.000
_cell.length_c   1.000
_cell.angle_alpha   90.00
_cell.angle_beta   90.00
_cell.angle_gamma   90.00
#
_symmetry.space_group_name_H-M   'P 1'
#
loop_
_entity.id
_entity.type
_entity.pdbx_description
1 polymer ?
#
loop_
_entity_poly.entity_id
_entity_poly.type
_entity_poly.pdbx_seq_one_letter_code
_entity_poly.pdbx_strand_id
1 'polypeptide(L)'
;MKDSKKISVRLYALIGFIIAFTLIISSLSWITFKNFNERHKNRLQVTAEYINMVDIARQAQVDFKKQVQEWKDILLRGYDPESFKKYYSQFSQENDNVQSQLLKLKEDMTKQGMDTSSVSTLLNNHKELYDKYNKAIQSYDQNSIESYRIVDGLVKGIDRKSTDDMDLLVKQIQDKSKLETEKMMKQSDTDTSNFSRNLISISILGIILIIFFTILIIFTYKDITKFIEQFKILMEQAENGDLTIRGEIYKKDELDQLTERFNRFIDRIRNLIHKAKETSIQV
;
A
#
# COMPACT_ATOMS: atom_id res chain seq x y z
N MET A 1 -47.16 -27.42 5.46
CA MET A 1 -46.70 -28.00 4.18
C MET A 1 -45.33 -27.41 3.91
N LYS A 2 -44.25 -28.18 4.06
CA LYS A 2 -42.87 -27.67 3.97
C LYS A 2 -42.51 -27.63 2.47
N ASP A 3 -42.40 -26.45 1.90
CA ASP A 3 -41.93 -26.25 0.52
C ASP A 3 -40.51 -26.80 0.38
N SER A 4 -40.40 -28.01 -0.15
CA SER A 4 -39.13 -28.59 -0.58
C SER A 4 -38.58 -27.74 -1.70
N LYS A 5 -37.44 -27.07 -1.46
CA LYS A 5 -36.79 -26.21 -2.44
C LYS A 5 -36.49 -27.00 -3.72
N LYS A 6 -37.10 -26.53 -4.80
CA LYS A 6 -36.84 -26.82 -6.21
C LYS A 6 -35.33 -27.01 -6.49
N ILE A 7 -34.92 -28.05 -7.22
CA ILE A 7 -33.53 -28.34 -7.61
C ILE A 7 -32.93 -27.14 -8.35
N SER A 8 -33.71 -26.52 -9.24
CA SER A 8 -33.34 -25.29 -9.92
C SER A 8 -32.96 -24.17 -8.94
N VAL A 9 -33.75 -23.99 -7.87
CA VAL A 9 -33.47 -23.02 -6.81
C VAL A 9 -32.18 -23.35 -6.05
N ARG A 10 -31.88 -24.64 -5.81
CA ARG A 10 -30.63 -25.04 -5.15
C ARG A 10 -29.41 -24.74 -6.03
N LEU A 11 -29.50 -25.01 -7.34
CA LEU A 11 -28.42 -24.73 -8.29
C LEU A 11 -28.16 -23.22 -8.44
N TYR A 12 -29.21 -22.42 -8.63
CA TYR A 12 -29.07 -20.97 -8.68
C TYR A 12 -28.57 -20.37 -7.36
N ALA A 13 -29.02 -20.91 -6.22
CA ALA A 13 -28.51 -20.49 -4.92
C ALA A 13 -27.02 -20.83 -4.75
N LEU A 14 -26.57 -21.98 -5.24
CA LEU A 14 -25.17 -22.39 -5.19
C LEU A 14 -24.29 -21.47 -6.05
N ILE A 15 -24.70 -21.21 -7.30
CA ILE A 15 -23.99 -20.31 -8.22
C ILE A 15 -23.94 -18.89 -7.63
N GLY A 16 -25.09 -18.39 -7.17
CA GLY A 16 -25.19 -17.06 -6.55
C GLY A 16 -24.29 -16.94 -5.32
N PHE A 17 -24.23 -17.98 -4.48
CA PHE A 17 -23.35 -18.00 -3.32
C PHE A 17 -21.88 -17.99 -3.72
N ILE A 18 -21.47 -18.82 -4.69
CA ILE A 18 -20.08 -18.86 -5.18
C ILE A 18 -19.66 -17.48 -5.71
N ILE A 19 -20.51 -16.85 -6.53
CA ILE A 19 -20.22 -15.51 -7.09
C ILE A 19 -20.11 -14.48 -5.96
N ALA A 20 -21.12 -14.39 -5.08
CA ALA A 20 -21.09 -13.45 -3.96
C ALA A 20 -19.84 -13.65 -3.08
N PHE A 21 -19.47 -14.90 -2.84
CA PHE A 21 -18.33 -15.25 -2.03
C PHE A 21 -16.99 -14.87 -2.68
N THR A 22 -16.82 -15.16 -3.97
CA THR A 22 -15.62 -14.75 -4.72
C THR A 22 -15.44 -13.23 -4.71
N LEU A 23 -16.54 -12.48 -4.85
CA LEU A 23 -16.52 -11.02 -4.72
C LEU A 23 -16.12 -10.56 -3.32
N ILE A 24 -16.64 -11.21 -2.27
CA ILE A 24 -16.28 -10.89 -0.88
C ILE A 24 -14.79 -11.14 -0.61
N ILE A 25 -14.25 -12.32 -0.96
CA ILE A 25 -12.82 -12.60 -0.80
C ILE A 25 -11.98 -11.58 -1.57
N SER A 26 -12.35 -11.32 -2.82
CA SER A 26 -11.58 -10.41 -3.69
C SER A 26 -11.57 -9.00 -3.11
N SER A 27 -12.72 -8.53 -2.61
CA SER A 27 -12.85 -7.23 -1.95
C SER A 27 -12.03 -7.14 -0.66
N LEU A 28 -12.11 -8.15 0.22
CA LEU A 28 -11.33 -8.20 1.46
C LEU A 28 -9.82 -8.23 1.19
N SER A 29 -9.41 -9.01 0.19
CA SER A 29 -8.02 -9.11 -0.26
C SER A 29 -7.52 -7.76 -0.79
N TRP A 30 -8.34 -7.10 -1.62
CA TRP A 30 -8.04 -5.78 -2.15
C TRP A 30 -7.88 -4.71 -1.06
N ILE A 31 -8.79 -4.69 -0.07
CA ILE A 31 -8.71 -3.75 1.06
C ILE A 31 -7.43 -4.01 1.87
N THR A 32 -7.13 -5.27 2.17
CA THR A 32 -5.92 -5.66 2.92
C THR A 32 -4.65 -5.26 2.18
N PHE A 33 -4.61 -5.51 0.87
CA PHE A 33 -3.49 -5.15 -0.01
C PHE A 33 -3.33 -3.64 -0.13
N LYS A 34 -4.42 -2.89 -0.35
CA LYS A 34 -4.41 -1.43 -0.41
C LYS A 34 -3.87 -0.83 0.89
N ASN A 35 -4.36 -1.29 2.05
CA ASN A 35 -3.90 -0.80 3.34
C ASN A 35 -2.42 -1.10 3.58
N PHE A 36 -1.96 -2.30 3.18
CA PHE A 36 -0.54 -2.65 3.25
C PHE A 36 0.32 -1.74 2.37
N ASN A 37 -0.10 -1.52 1.13
CA ASN A 37 0.63 -0.70 0.17
C ASN A 37 0.67 0.79 0.56
N GLU A 38 -0.43 1.36 1.05
CA GLU A 38 -0.49 2.74 1.55
C GLU A 38 0.43 2.93 2.76
N ARG A 39 0.44 2.00 3.72
CA ARG A 39 1.38 2.05 4.85
C ARG A 39 2.83 1.99 4.39
N HIS A 40 3.15 1.14 3.42
CA HIS A 40 4.50 1.06 2.86
C HIS A 40 4.90 2.35 2.14
N LYS A 41 4.01 2.91 1.32
CA LYS A 41 4.23 4.18 0.62
C LYS A 41 4.48 5.33 1.60
N ASN A 42 3.66 5.44 2.65
CA ASN A 42 3.81 6.46 3.68
C ASN A 42 5.16 6.33 4.41
N ARG A 43 5.60 5.11 4.75
CA ARG A 43 6.92 4.89 5.37
C ARG A 43 8.07 5.30 4.46
N LEU A 44 8.00 4.99 3.17
CA LEU A 44 9.00 5.40 2.19
C LEU A 44 9.06 6.93 2.06
N GLN A 45 7.90 7.60 2.08
CA GLN A 45 7.84 9.05 2.06
C GLN A 45 8.50 9.66 3.29
N VAL A 46 8.17 9.19 4.50
CA VAL A 46 8.78 9.72 5.73
C VAL A 46 10.29 9.45 5.75
N THR A 47 10.74 8.28 5.28
CA THR A 47 12.19 7.99 5.15
C THR A 47 12.87 8.97 4.19
N ALA A 48 12.24 9.28 3.05
CA ALA A 48 12.75 10.27 2.10
C ALA A 48 12.80 11.68 2.71
N GLU A 49 11.81 12.07 3.52
CA GLU A 49 11.80 13.34 4.26
C GLU A 49 12.98 13.43 5.24
N TYR A 50 13.31 12.35 5.96
CA TYR A 50 14.50 12.29 6.82
C TYR A 50 15.81 12.39 6.05
N ILE A 51 15.94 11.71 4.90
CA ILE A 51 17.13 11.82 4.04
C ILE A 51 17.29 13.25 3.54
N ASN A 52 16.20 13.87 3.07
CA ASN A 52 16.21 15.26 2.61
C ASN A 52 16.65 16.23 3.72
N MET A 53 16.21 16.03 4.97
CA MET A 53 16.69 16.85 6.10
C MET A 53 18.19 16.69 6.35
N VAL A 54 18.74 15.47 6.24
CA VAL A 54 20.19 15.23 6.34
C VAL A 54 20.94 15.97 5.21
N ASP A 55 20.42 15.90 3.99
CA ASP A 55 21.04 16.55 2.83
C ASP A 55 21.00 18.07 2.94
N ILE A 56 19.87 18.66 3.36
CA ILE A 56 19.77 20.12 3.62
C ILE A 56 20.76 20.54 4.70
N ALA A 57 20.85 19.80 5.81
CA ALA A 57 21.77 20.13 6.90
C ALA A 57 23.24 20.08 6.44
N ARG A 58 23.59 19.08 5.63
CA ARG A 58 24.93 18.95 5.03
C ARG A 58 25.21 20.04 4.00
N GLN A 59 24.22 20.39 3.20
CA GLN A 59 24.37 21.47 2.23
C GLN A 59 24.62 22.80 2.95
N ALA A 60 23.92 23.08 4.05
CA ALA A 60 24.16 24.28 4.87
C ALA A 60 25.59 24.31 5.43
N GLN A 61 26.08 23.16 5.86
CA GLN A 61 27.47 23.03 6.30
C GLN A 61 28.47 23.29 5.17
N VAL A 62 28.22 22.78 3.96
CA VAL A 62 29.08 22.98 2.79
C VAL A 62 29.07 24.45 2.37
N ASP A 63 27.90 25.08 2.29
CA ASP A 63 27.76 26.47 1.89
C ASP A 63 28.38 27.42 2.93
N PHE A 64 28.30 27.10 4.22
CA PHE A 64 29.03 27.82 5.26
C PHE A 64 30.56 27.70 5.10
N LYS A 65 31.06 26.51 4.76
CA LYS A 65 32.50 26.35 4.46
C LYS A 65 32.92 27.16 3.24
N LYS A 66 32.10 27.19 2.19
CA LYS A 66 32.34 28.07 1.03
C LYS A 66 32.31 29.53 1.45
N GLN A 67 31.33 29.98 2.22
CA GLN A 67 31.27 31.34 2.73
C GLN A 67 32.57 31.76 3.44
N VAL A 68 33.08 30.92 4.35
CA VAL A 68 34.37 31.17 5.04
C VAL A 68 35.55 31.16 4.06
N GLN A 69 35.49 30.35 2.99
CA GLN A 69 36.48 30.36 1.92
C GLN A 69 36.43 31.68 1.14
N GLU A 70 35.25 32.12 0.69
CA GLU A 70 35.06 33.37 -0.03
C GLU A 70 35.52 34.56 0.83
N TRP A 71 35.22 34.54 2.12
CA TRP A 71 35.75 35.51 3.09
C TRP A 71 37.28 35.58 3.06
N LYS A 72 37.97 34.44 3.11
CA LYS A 72 39.44 34.39 3.03
C LYS A 72 39.95 34.84 1.66
N ASP A 73 39.21 34.54 0.60
CA ASP A 73 39.56 34.95 -0.76
C ASP A 73 39.45 36.47 -0.94
N ILE A 74 38.50 37.14 -0.25
CA ILE A 74 38.49 38.61 -0.14
C ILE A 74 39.79 39.10 0.51
N LEU A 75 40.22 38.49 1.62
CA LEU A 75 41.44 38.93 2.32
C LEU A 75 42.71 38.72 1.48
N LEU A 76 42.79 37.62 0.73
CA LEU A 76 43.98 37.25 -0.04
C LEU A 76 44.06 37.93 -1.40
N ARG A 77 42.91 38.23 -2.03
CA ARG A 77 42.84 38.72 -3.42
C ARG A 77 42.09 40.03 -3.57
N GLY A 78 41.57 40.60 -2.49
CA GLY A 78 40.78 41.82 -2.50
C GLY A 78 41.58 43.10 -2.75
N TYR A 79 42.91 43.01 -2.93
CA TYR A 79 43.72 44.12 -3.44
C TYR A 79 43.33 44.51 -4.88
N ASP A 80 42.80 43.55 -5.66
CA ASP A 80 42.20 43.79 -6.96
C ASP A 80 40.70 44.13 -6.79
N PRO A 81 40.23 45.31 -7.26
CA PRO A 81 38.84 45.73 -7.06
C PRO A 81 37.79 44.78 -7.63
N GLU A 82 38.06 44.16 -8.78
CA GLU A 82 37.15 43.20 -9.40
C GLU A 82 37.07 41.90 -8.58
N SER A 83 38.21 41.39 -8.12
CA SER A 83 38.30 40.24 -7.22
C SER A 83 37.60 40.52 -5.89
N PHE A 84 37.79 41.70 -5.29
CA PHE A 84 37.10 42.10 -4.07
C PHE A 84 35.58 42.04 -4.26
N LYS A 85 35.07 42.67 -5.30
CA LYS A 85 33.64 42.70 -5.61
C LYS A 85 33.08 41.30 -5.85
N LYS A 86 33.80 40.47 -6.59
CA LYS A 86 33.42 39.08 -6.86
C LYS A 86 33.31 38.26 -5.57
N TYR A 87 34.38 38.18 -4.79
CA TYR A 87 34.40 37.35 -3.58
C TYR A 87 33.47 37.89 -2.49
N TYR A 88 33.30 39.21 -2.39
CA TYR A 88 32.31 39.81 -1.51
C TYR A 88 30.86 39.42 -1.90
N SER A 89 30.56 39.42 -3.21
CA SER A 89 29.26 38.96 -3.70
C SER A 89 29.03 37.48 -3.43
N GLN A 90 30.04 36.63 -3.62
CA GLN A 90 29.93 35.19 -3.33
C GLN A 90 29.79 34.94 -1.83
N PHE A 91 30.53 35.65 -0.99
CA PHE A 91 30.40 35.62 0.46
C PHE A 91 28.98 35.97 0.94
N SER A 92 28.38 37.04 0.39
CA SER A 92 26.99 37.41 0.71
C SER A 92 25.99 36.37 0.18
N GLN A 93 26.21 35.82 -1.01
CA GLN A 93 25.33 34.79 -1.58
C GLN A 93 25.33 33.52 -0.73
N GLU A 94 26.51 33.06 -0.27
CA GLU A 94 26.59 31.87 0.57
C GLU A 94 25.98 32.09 1.96
N ASN A 95 26.06 33.31 2.52
CA ASN A 95 25.29 33.66 3.71
C ASN A 95 23.78 33.40 3.52
N ASP A 96 23.23 33.87 2.41
CA ASP A 96 21.80 33.74 2.10
C ASP A 96 21.41 32.28 1.87
N ASN A 97 22.27 31.51 1.20
CA ASN A 97 22.11 30.07 1.03
C ASN A 97 22.03 29.34 2.37
N VAL A 98 22.98 29.61 3.27
CA VAL A 98 23.01 29.01 4.62
C VAL A 98 21.76 29.36 5.42
N GLN A 99 21.38 30.65 5.47
CA GLN A 99 20.18 31.08 6.20
C GLN A 99 18.92 30.42 5.64
N SER A 100 18.78 30.37 4.31
CA SER A 100 17.64 29.74 3.63
C SER A 100 17.54 28.24 3.95
N GLN A 101 18.66 27.52 3.88
CA GLN A 101 18.70 26.08 4.15
C GLN A 101 18.42 25.76 5.62
N LEU A 102 18.95 26.54 6.56
CA LEU A 102 18.67 26.38 7.98
C LEU A 102 17.21 26.70 8.33
N LEU A 103 16.59 27.70 7.68
CA LEU A 103 15.17 27.99 7.82
C LEU A 103 14.30 26.85 7.28
N LYS A 104 14.64 26.32 6.10
CA LYS A 104 13.95 25.19 5.49
C LYS A 104 14.06 23.94 6.37
N LEU A 105 15.26 23.68 6.88
CA LEU A 105 15.51 22.59 7.81
C LEU A 105 14.67 22.71 9.08
N LYS A 106 14.58 23.91 9.67
CA LYS A 106 13.72 24.18 10.82
C LYS A 106 12.24 23.88 10.55
N GLU A 107 11.75 24.25 9.37
CA GLU A 107 10.38 23.95 8.94
C GLU A 107 10.13 22.44 8.86
N ASP A 108 11.03 21.71 8.20
CA ASP A 108 10.88 20.26 8.01
C ASP A 108 11.05 19.50 9.33
N MET A 109 11.97 19.94 10.20
CA MET A 109 12.09 19.43 11.58
C MET A 109 10.80 19.64 12.38
N THR A 110 10.15 20.79 12.23
CA THR A 110 8.86 21.08 12.91
C THR A 110 7.77 20.13 12.45
N LYS A 111 7.68 19.85 11.13
CA LYS A 111 6.70 18.90 10.57
C LYS A 111 6.88 17.48 11.12
N GLN A 112 8.12 17.08 11.39
CA GLN A 112 8.45 15.77 11.97
C GLN A 112 8.39 15.74 13.51
N GLY A 113 7.98 16.84 14.16
CA GLY A 113 7.93 16.94 15.61
C GLY A 113 9.31 16.84 16.28
N MET A 114 10.38 17.24 15.57
CA MET A 114 11.73 17.30 16.11
C MET A 114 11.95 18.58 16.91
N ASP A 115 12.88 18.53 17.88
CA ASP A 115 13.35 19.73 18.58
C ASP A 115 14.04 20.70 17.61
N THR A 116 13.68 21.98 17.66
CA THR A 116 14.21 23.02 16.76
C THR A 116 15.10 24.04 17.46
N SER A 117 15.45 23.79 18.74
CA SER A 117 16.32 24.69 19.50
C SER A 117 17.71 24.83 18.86
N SER A 118 18.38 23.73 18.52
CA SER A 118 19.72 23.76 17.89
C SER A 118 19.76 24.60 16.61
N VAL A 119 18.81 24.36 15.69
CA VAL A 119 18.76 25.10 14.41
C VAL A 119 18.40 26.57 14.60
N SER A 120 17.52 26.88 15.57
CA SER A 120 17.17 28.27 15.90
C SER A 120 18.35 29.05 16.49
N THR A 121 19.12 28.41 17.38
CA THR A 121 20.35 28.99 17.92
C THR A 121 21.39 29.19 16.82
N LEU A 122 21.56 28.20 15.94
CA LEU A 122 22.53 28.29 14.84
C LEU A 122 22.18 29.41 13.84
N LEU A 123 20.90 29.59 13.49
CA LEU A 123 20.44 30.70 12.65
C LEU A 123 20.88 32.07 13.20
N ASN A 124 20.68 32.27 14.51
CA ASN A 124 21.06 33.50 15.20
C ASN A 124 22.59 33.66 15.27
N ASN A 125 23.31 32.63 15.70
CA ASN A 125 24.77 32.66 15.80
C ASN A 125 25.43 32.92 14.43
N HIS A 126 24.91 32.31 13.38
CA HIS A 126 25.38 32.50 12.01
C HIS A 126 25.15 33.94 11.53
N LYS A 127 23.99 34.54 11.86
CA LYS A 127 23.72 35.96 11.56
C LYS A 127 24.69 36.90 12.28
N GLU A 128 24.90 36.69 13.57
CA GLU A 128 25.87 37.48 14.35
C GLU A 128 27.30 37.33 13.83
N LEU A 129 27.66 36.12 13.37
CA LEU A 129 28.94 35.84 12.73
C LEU A 129 29.10 36.63 11.43
N TYR A 130 28.08 36.63 10.57
CA TYR A 130 28.06 37.42 9.33
C TYR A 130 28.21 38.93 9.60
N ASP A 131 27.52 39.45 10.62
CA ASP A 131 27.64 40.85 11.03
C ASP A 131 29.07 41.20 11.51
N LYS A 132 29.73 40.29 12.24
CA LYS A 132 31.14 40.46 12.66
C LYS A 132 32.10 40.48 11.47
N TYR A 133 31.89 39.60 10.49
CA TYR A 133 32.67 39.62 9.24
C TYR A 133 32.48 40.93 8.48
N ASN A 134 31.24 41.37 8.26
CA ASN A 134 30.97 42.64 7.58
C ASN A 134 31.52 43.85 8.32
N LYS A 135 31.55 43.83 9.66
CA LYS A 135 32.21 44.90 10.42
C LYS A 135 33.72 44.87 10.25
N ALA A 136 34.34 43.70 10.21
CA ALA A 136 35.78 43.56 10.04
C ALA A 136 36.24 43.99 8.64
N ILE A 137 35.47 43.69 7.58
CA ILE A 137 35.87 44.04 6.20
C ILE A 137 35.85 45.54 5.94
N GLN A 138 35.15 46.33 6.76
CA GLN A 138 35.21 47.80 6.69
C GLN A 138 36.61 48.35 7.04
N SER A 139 37.44 47.56 7.73
CA SER A 139 38.84 47.90 8.00
C SER A 139 39.79 47.43 6.88
N TYR A 140 39.25 46.88 5.78
CA TYR A 140 40.04 46.45 4.63
C TYR A 140 40.41 47.66 3.75
N ASP A 141 41.70 47.91 3.57
CA ASP A 141 42.27 48.95 2.73
C ASP A 141 42.98 48.30 1.55
N GLN A 142 42.43 48.50 0.34
CA GLN A 142 42.96 47.93 -0.90
C GLN A 142 44.36 48.45 -1.25
N ASN A 143 44.78 49.60 -0.71
CA ASN A 143 46.09 50.18 -0.95
C ASN A 143 47.16 49.68 0.03
N SER A 144 46.77 48.90 1.04
CA SER A 144 47.66 48.41 2.10
C SER A 144 47.87 46.90 2.01
N ILE A 145 49.10 46.49 1.72
CA ILE A 145 49.50 45.07 1.64
C ILE A 145 49.30 44.34 2.98
N GLU A 146 49.34 45.04 4.11
CA GLU A 146 49.13 44.46 5.45
C GLU A 146 47.65 44.40 5.86
N SER A 147 46.73 44.89 5.02
CA SER A 147 45.31 45.00 5.39
C SER A 147 44.67 43.65 5.73
N TYR A 148 45.01 42.59 4.99
CA TYR A 148 44.53 41.24 5.28
C TYR A 148 44.87 40.79 6.71
N ARG A 149 46.04 41.18 7.22
CA ARG A 149 46.54 40.80 8.55
C ARG A 149 45.77 41.50 9.67
N ILE A 150 45.38 42.76 9.43
CA ILE A 150 44.56 43.55 10.35
C ILE A 150 43.16 42.93 10.41
N VAL A 151 42.54 42.70 9.24
CA VAL A 151 41.17 42.19 9.16
C VAL A 151 41.06 40.76 9.66
N ASP A 152 41.98 39.85 9.29
CA ASP A 152 42.02 38.47 9.83
C ASP A 152 42.17 38.47 11.36
N GLY A 153 43.01 39.37 11.90
CA GLY A 153 43.21 39.51 13.34
C GLY A 153 41.93 39.86 14.11
N LEU A 154 41.00 40.60 13.51
CA LEU A 154 39.72 40.98 14.16
C LEU A 154 38.74 39.81 14.28
N VAL A 155 38.83 38.81 13.39
CA VAL A 155 37.85 37.71 13.25
C VAL A 155 38.49 36.34 13.39
N LYS A 156 39.71 36.25 13.90
CA LYS A 156 40.44 34.99 13.97
C LYS A 156 39.70 33.96 14.82
N GLY A 157 39.23 32.89 14.17
CA GLY A 157 38.61 31.72 14.81
C GLY A 157 37.17 31.92 15.28
N ILE A 158 36.51 33.03 14.92
CA ILE A 158 35.11 33.27 15.29
C ILE A 158 34.13 32.29 14.62
N ASP A 159 34.53 31.66 13.51
CA ASP A 159 33.79 30.65 12.75
C ASP A 159 33.80 29.24 13.37
N ARG A 160 34.74 28.96 14.28
CA ARG A 160 34.91 27.61 14.86
C ARG A 160 33.64 27.14 15.56
N LYS A 161 33.04 28.00 16.38
CA LYS A 161 31.80 27.68 17.09
C LYS A 161 30.68 27.34 16.12
N SER A 162 30.47 28.13 15.07
CA SER A 162 29.41 27.86 14.09
C SER A 162 29.69 26.60 13.28
N THR A 163 30.96 26.28 13.02
CA THR A 163 31.36 25.00 12.40
C THR A 163 30.98 23.82 13.30
N ASP A 164 31.35 23.89 14.58
CA ASP A 164 31.07 22.84 15.56
C ASP A 164 29.56 22.68 15.79
N ASP A 165 28.81 23.79 15.87
CA ASP A 165 27.34 23.79 15.99
C ASP A 165 26.69 23.15 14.75
N MET A 166 27.21 23.40 13.54
CA MET A 166 26.74 22.76 12.30
C MET A 166 27.02 21.26 12.26
N ASP A 167 28.24 20.84 12.64
CA ASP A 167 28.60 19.43 12.75
C ASP A 167 27.70 18.68 13.74
N LEU A 168 27.41 19.30 14.89
CA LEU A 168 26.48 18.79 15.88
C LEU A 168 25.05 18.67 15.33
N LEU A 169 24.56 19.70 14.63
CA LEU A 169 23.22 19.68 14.03
C LEU A 169 23.08 18.57 12.98
N VAL A 170 24.06 18.44 12.08
CA VAL A 170 24.09 17.36 11.08
C VAL A 170 24.06 16.01 11.77
N LYS A 171 24.89 15.80 12.79
CA LYS A 171 24.93 14.55 13.55
C LYS A 171 23.61 14.25 14.25
N GLN A 172 22.99 15.24 14.89
CA GLN A 172 21.68 15.09 15.54
C GLN A 172 20.60 14.60 14.57
N ILE A 173 20.57 15.18 13.36
CA ILE A 173 19.59 14.81 12.33
C ILE A 173 19.90 13.43 11.76
N GLN A 174 21.18 13.08 11.54
CA GLN A 174 21.59 11.76 11.10
C GLN A 174 21.22 10.67 12.12
N ASP A 175 21.51 10.89 13.41
CA ASP A 175 21.20 9.96 14.48
C ASP A 175 19.68 9.77 14.62
N LYS A 176 18.91 10.86 14.52
CA LYS A 176 17.44 10.81 14.52
C LYS A 176 16.89 10.06 13.29
N SER A 177 17.40 10.36 12.10
CA SER A 177 17.03 9.70 10.84
C SER A 177 17.27 8.19 10.91
N LYS A 178 18.44 7.78 11.41
CA LYS A 178 18.79 6.37 11.62
C LYS A 178 17.84 5.70 12.62
N LEU A 179 17.61 6.33 13.77
CA LEU A 179 16.71 5.79 14.80
C LEU A 179 15.28 5.59 14.28
N GLU A 180 14.73 6.57 13.57
CA GLU A 180 13.38 6.47 13.02
C GLU A 180 13.29 5.46 11.87
N THR A 181 14.33 5.36 11.03
CA THR A 181 14.43 4.32 10.00
C THR A 181 14.45 2.93 10.61
N GLU A 182 15.24 2.70 11.67
CA GLU A 182 15.29 1.42 12.39
C GLU A 182 13.93 1.05 13.01
N LYS A 183 13.21 2.03 13.58
CA LYS A 183 11.84 1.82 14.08
C LYS A 183 10.87 1.45 12.96
N MET A 184 10.94 2.15 11.83
CA MET A 184 10.09 1.88 10.66
C MET A 184 10.36 0.50 10.07
N MET A 185 11.62 0.05 10.04
CA MET A 185 11.99 -1.30 9.60
C MET A 185 11.39 -2.37 10.50
N LYS A 186 11.56 -2.25 11.83
CA LYS A 186 10.96 -3.20 12.79
C LYS A 186 9.44 -3.26 12.68
N GLN A 187 8.80 -2.11 12.48
CA GLN A 187 7.36 -2.04 12.29
C GLN A 187 6.93 -2.60 10.93
N SER A 188 7.73 -2.41 9.88
CA SER A 188 7.52 -3.02 8.57
C SER A 188 7.58 -4.54 8.66
N ASP A 189 8.53 -5.12 9.38
CA ASP A 189 8.63 -6.58 9.58
C ASP A 189 7.37 -7.14 10.26
N THR A 190 6.88 -6.41 11.27
CA THR A 190 5.64 -6.75 11.97
C THR A 190 4.43 -6.68 11.04
N ASP A 191 4.34 -5.65 10.21
CA ASP A 191 3.26 -5.49 9.23
C ASP A 191 3.30 -6.54 8.13
N THR A 192 4.49 -6.90 7.62
CA THR A 192 4.67 -7.98 6.65
C THR A 192 4.27 -9.33 7.24
N SER A 193 4.61 -9.59 8.50
CA SER A 193 4.17 -10.80 9.22
C SER A 193 2.64 -10.83 9.38
N ASN A 194 2.03 -9.72 9.80
CA ASN A 194 0.57 -9.61 9.92
C ASN A 194 -0.14 -9.76 8.56
N PHE A 195 0.40 -9.17 7.51
CA PHE A 195 -0.10 -9.31 6.14
C PHE A 195 -0.05 -10.77 5.68
N SER A 196 1.09 -11.44 5.89
CA SER A 196 1.27 -12.86 5.57
C SER A 196 0.30 -13.75 6.34
N ARG A 197 0.12 -13.50 7.65
CA ARG A 197 -0.85 -14.24 8.49
C ARG A 197 -2.28 -14.06 8.00
N ASN A 198 -2.65 -12.84 7.59
CA ASN A 198 -3.98 -12.55 7.06
C ASN A 198 -4.20 -13.24 5.70
N LEU A 199 -3.20 -13.20 4.82
CA LEU A 199 -3.26 -13.91 3.53
C LEU A 199 -3.42 -15.42 3.74
N ILE A 200 -2.60 -16.03 4.60
CA ILE A 200 -2.69 -17.47 4.91
C ILE A 200 -4.08 -17.82 5.46
N SER A 201 -4.63 -17.00 6.37
CA SER A 201 -5.97 -17.20 6.92
C SER A 201 -7.06 -17.15 5.83
N ILE A 202 -6.99 -16.17 4.91
CA ILE A 202 -7.92 -16.04 3.78
C ILE A 202 -7.77 -17.23 2.81
N SER A 203 -6.55 -17.66 2.53
CA SER A 203 -6.27 -18.81 1.65
C SER A 203 -6.82 -20.11 2.24
N ILE A 204 -6.61 -20.37 3.53
CA ILE A 204 -7.16 -21.55 4.21
C ILE A 204 -8.69 -21.54 4.16
N LEU A 205 -9.32 -20.39 4.46
CA LEU A 205 -10.77 -20.26 4.39
C LEU A 205 -11.29 -20.50 2.95
N GLY A 206 -10.58 -19.98 1.95
CA GLY A 206 -10.87 -20.23 0.54
C GLY A 206 -10.81 -21.72 0.18
N ILE A 207 -9.77 -22.43 0.61
CA ILE A 207 -9.60 -23.88 0.36
C ILE A 207 -10.74 -24.68 1.03
N ILE A 208 -11.02 -24.41 2.31
CA ILE A 208 -12.10 -25.09 3.04
C ILE A 208 -13.43 -24.94 2.30
N LEU A 209 -13.71 -23.75 1.77
CA LEU A 209 -14.95 -23.48 1.08
C LEU A 209 -15.00 -24.08 -0.33
N ILE A 210 -13.88 -24.11 -1.05
CA ILE A 210 -13.79 -24.85 -2.33
C ILE A 210 -14.11 -26.33 -2.10
N ILE A 211 -13.55 -26.94 -1.06
CA ILE A 211 -13.83 -28.33 -0.69
C ILE A 211 -15.32 -28.50 -0.36
N PHE A 212 -15.88 -27.60 0.45
CA PHE A 212 -17.30 -27.62 0.82
C PHE A 212 -18.24 -27.53 -0.41
N PHE A 213 -17.99 -26.60 -1.33
CA PHE A 213 -18.79 -26.48 -2.56
C PHE A 213 -18.62 -27.67 -3.49
N THR A 214 -17.40 -28.20 -3.61
CA THR A 214 -17.13 -29.39 -4.42
C THR A 214 -17.96 -30.58 -3.92
N ILE A 215 -17.99 -30.79 -2.61
CA ILE A 215 -18.80 -31.85 -1.98
C ILE A 215 -20.29 -31.65 -2.29
N LEU A 216 -20.81 -30.43 -2.12
CA LEU A 216 -22.22 -30.11 -2.35
C LEU A 216 -22.62 -30.32 -3.83
N ILE A 217 -21.74 -29.94 -4.77
CA ILE A 217 -21.91 -30.18 -6.20
C ILE A 217 -21.95 -31.69 -6.50
N ILE A 218 -21.01 -32.47 -5.95
CA ILE A 218 -20.96 -33.93 -6.16
C ILE A 218 -22.25 -34.60 -5.65
N PHE A 219 -22.77 -34.22 -4.49
CA PHE A 219 -24.03 -34.76 -3.97
C PHE A 219 -25.22 -34.43 -4.88
N THR A 220 -25.33 -33.17 -5.31
CA THR A 220 -26.42 -32.74 -6.20
C THR A 220 -26.34 -33.43 -7.57
N TYR A 221 -25.13 -33.56 -8.11
CA TYR A 221 -24.87 -34.25 -9.37
C TYR A 221 -25.26 -35.74 -9.29
N LYS A 222 -24.84 -36.45 -8.24
CA LYS A 222 -25.19 -37.86 -8.02
C LYS A 222 -26.70 -38.08 -7.95
N ASP A 223 -27.43 -37.21 -7.24
CA ASP A 223 -28.88 -37.27 -7.15
C ASP A 223 -29.56 -37.16 -8.53
N ILE A 224 -29.11 -36.20 -9.35
CA ILE A 224 -29.64 -35.98 -10.71
C ILE A 224 -29.29 -37.15 -11.64
N THR A 225 -28.04 -37.61 -11.63
CA THR A 225 -27.61 -38.72 -12.50
C THR A 225 -28.35 -40.02 -12.18
N LYS A 226 -28.52 -40.35 -10.89
CA LYS A 226 -29.28 -41.54 -10.48
C LYS A 226 -30.73 -41.49 -10.97
N PHE A 227 -31.36 -40.32 -10.89
CA PHE A 227 -32.70 -40.12 -11.41
C PHE A 227 -32.76 -40.31 -12.93
N ILE A 228 -31.83 -39.70 -13.67
CA ILE A 228 -31.78 -39.82 -15.14
C ILE A 228 -31.61 -41.28 -15.57
N GLU A 229 -30.76 -42.04 -14.88
CA GLU A 229 -30.52 -43.46 -15.17
C GLU A 229 -31.76 -44.32 -14.92
N GLN A 230 -32.42 -44.15 -13.76
CA GLN A 230 -33.70 -44.82 -13.48
C GLN A 230 -34.75 -44.48 -14.54
N PHE A 231 -34.87 -43.20 -14.89
CA PHE A 231 -35.88 -42.74 -15.83
C PHE A 231 -35.60 -43.25 -17.25
N LYS A 232 -34.32 -43.40 -17.63
CA LYS A 232 -33.92 -44.04 -18.88
C LYS A 232 -34.40 -45.50 -18.96
N ILE A 233 -34.19 -46.27 -17.88
CA ILE A 233 -34.62 -47.68 -17.81
C ILE A 233 -36.15 -47.78 -17.93
N LEU A 234 -36.90 -46.93 -17.21
CA LEU A 234 -38.36 -46.92 -17.28
C LEU A 234 -38.85 -46.58 -18.69
N MET A 235 -38.24 -45.60 -19.35
CA MET A 235 -38.59 -45.24 -20.72
C MET A 235 -38.35 -46.39 -21.69
N GLU A 236 -37.22 -47.09 -21.57
CA GLU A 236 -36.87 -48.25 -22.40
C GLU A 236 -37.86 -49.41 -22.19
N GLN A 237 -38.29 -49.68 -20.96
CA GLN A 237 -39.30 -50.69 -20.68
C GLN A 237 -40.67 -50.32 -21.28
N ALA A 238 -41.08 -49.05 -21.17
CA ALA A 238 -42.32 -48.57 -21.77
C ALA A 238 -42.28 -48.63 -23.30
N GLU A 239 -41.14 -48.30 -23.92
CA GLU A 239 -40.92 -48.40 -25.37
C GLU A 239 -41.09 -49.85 -25.86
N ASN A 240 -40.57 -50.82 -25.09
CA ASN A 240 -40.74 -52.25 -25.35
C ASN A 240 -42.15 -52.78 -25.05
N GLY A 241 -43.10 -51.91 -24.72
CA GLY A 241 -44.50 -52.26 -24.51
C GLY A 241 -44.86 -52.70 -23.09
N ASP A 242 -43.92 -52.68 -22.14
CA ASP A 242 -44.23 -52.93 -20.74
C ASP A 242 -44.87 -51.70 -20.09
N LEU A 243 -46.20 -51.65 -20.17
CA LEU A 243 -46.99 -50.59 -19.55
C LEU A 243 -47.32 -50.88 -18.08
N THR A 244 -46.73 -51.91 -17.46
CA THR A 244 -46.94 -52.23 -16.04
C THR A 244 -46.04 -51.43 -15.09
N ILE A 245 -44.94 -50.90 -15.62
CA ILE A 245 -43.91 -50.17 -14.88
C ILE A 245 -44.41 -48.91 -14.17
N ARG A 246 -43.70 -48.55 -13.10
CA ARG A 246 -43.92 -47.32 -12.32
C ARG A 246 -42.59 -46.73 -11.89
N GLY A 247 -42.44 -45.42 -12.03
CA GLY A 247 -41.34 -44.70 -11.41
C GLY A 247 -41.56 -44.51 -9.91
N GLU A 248 -40.50 -44.72 -9.13
CA GLU A 248 -40.50 -44.53 -7.69
C GLU A 248 -40.41 -43.04 -7.32
N ILE A 249 -41.23 -42.61 -6.36
CA ILE A 249 -41.31 -41.23 -5.87
C ILE A 249 -40.52 -41.18 -4.55
N TYR A 250 -39.39 -40.48 -4.54
CA TYR A 250 -38.45 -40.47 -3.42
C TYR A 250 -38.36 -39.12 -2.69
N LYS A 251 -38.61 -38.01 -3.37
CA LYS A 251 -38.47 -36.63 -2.86
C LYS A 251 -39.73 -35.82 -3.21
N LYS A 252 -39.71 -34.51 -2.94
CA LYS A 252 -40.80 -33.59 -3.29
C LYS A 252 -40.26 -32.47 -4.17
N ASP A 253 -39.46 -32.81 -5.17
CA ASP A 253 -38.85 -31.84 -6.07
C ASP A 253 -39.38 -31.99 -7.51
N GLU A 254 -38.77 -31.26 -8.45
CA GLU A 254 -39.20 -31.28 -9.85
C GLU A 254 -39.05 -32.68 -10.49
N LEU A 255 -38.14 -33.53 -10.00
CA LEU A 255 -37.94 -34.89 -10.53
C LEU A 255 -39.11 -35.79 -10.15
N ASP A 256 -39.62 -35.66 -8.92
CA ASP A 256 -40.83 -36.37 -8.48
C ASP A 256 -42.08 -35.90 -9.22
N GLN A 257 -42.21 -34.59 -9.48
CA GLN A 257 -43.31 -34.08 -10.30
C GLN A 257 -43.28 -34.64 -11.73
N LEU A 258 -42.07 -34.83 -12.30
CA LEU A 258 -41.90 -35.47 -13.59
C LEU A 258 -42.26 -36.96 -13.53
N THR A 259 -41.83 -37.66 -12.49
CA THR A 259 -42.17 -39.08 -12.23
C THR A 259 -43.67 -39.29 -12.11
N GLU A 260 -44.36 -38.41 -11.38
CA GLU A 260 -45.81 -38.47 -11.22
C GLU A 260 -46.55 -38.23 -12.56
N ARG A 261 -46.06 -37.31 -13.39
CA ARG A 261 -46.59 -37.08 -14.75
C ARG A 261 -46.36 -38.29 -15.65
N PHE A 262 -45.19 -38.92 -15.58
CA PHE A 262 -44.89 -40.15 -16.30
C PHE A 262 -45.81 -41.30 -15.90
N ASN A 263 -45.98 -41.54 -14.59
CA ASN A 263 -46.87 -42.59 -14.09
C ASN A 263 -48.32 -42.39 -14.59
N ARG A 264 -48.83 -41.16 -14.56
CA ARG A 264 -50.16 -40.83 -15.13
C ARG A 264 -50.25 -41.05 -16.64
N PHE A 265 -49.18 -40.81 -17.38
CA PHE A 265 -49.15 -41.03 -18.82
C PHE A 265 -49.25 -42.52 -19.16
N ILE A 266 -48.47 -43.37 -18.49
CA ILE A 266 -48.53 -44.83 -18.64
C ILE A 266 -49.94 -45.35 -18.30
N ASP A 267 -50.59 -44.83 -17.25
CA ASP A 267 -51.97 -45.19 -16.91
C ASP A 267 -52.98 -44.88 -18.01
N ARG A 268 -52.85 -43.70 -18.64
CA ARG A 268 -53.73 -43.31 -19.73
C ARG A 268 -53.56 -44.22 -20.94
N ILE A 269 -52.32 -44.55 -21.31
CA ILE A 269 -52.06 -45.49 -22.41
C ILE A 269 -52.65 -46.86 -22.08
N ARG A 270 -52.39 -47.40 -20.88
CA ARG A 270 -52.92 -48.69 -20.45
C ARG A 270 -54.46 -48.72 -20.55
N ASN A 271 -55.12 -47.66 -20.07
CA ASN A 271 -56.58 -47.56 -20.16
C ASN A 271 -57.10 -47.42 -21.59
N LEU A 272 -56.38 -46.71 -22.47
CA LEU A 272 -56.75 -46.61 -23.89
C LEU A 272 -56.65 -47.97 -24.60
N ILE A 273 -55.58 -48.72 -24.35
CA ILE A 273 -55.40 -50.08 -24.90
C ILE A 273 -56.48 -51.02 -24.35
N HIS A 274 -56.79 -50.94 -23.05
CA HIS A 274 -57.86 -51.73 -22.44
C HIS A 274 -59.22 -51.46 -23.11
N LYS A 275 -59.58 -50.18 -23.29
CA LYS A 275 -60.81 -49.77 -23.98
C LYS A 275 -60.84 -50.23 -25.43
N ALA A 276 -59.73 -50.08 -26.16
CA ALA A 276 -59.64 -50.54 -27.55
C ALA A 276 -59.82 -52.07 -27.66
N LYS A 277 -59.26 -52.83 -26.72
CA LYS A 277 -59.44 -54.28 -26.61
C LYS A 277 -60.90 -54.66 -26.31
N GLU A 278 -61.56 -53.97 -25.37
CA GLU A 278 -62.97 -54.20 -25.06
C GLU A 278 -63.88 -53.92 -26.26
N THR A 279 -63.65 -52.82 -26.98
CA THR A 279 -64.41 -52.49 -28.20
C THR A 279 -64.17 -53.52 -29.31
N SER A 280 -62.95 -54.04 -29.46
CA SER A 280 -62.63 -55.09 -30.44
C SER A 280 -63.24 -56.46 -30.11
N ILE A 281 -63.69 -56.69 -28.86
CA ILE A 281 -64.35 -57.94 -28.44
C ILE A 281 -65.89 -57.84 -28.58
N GLN A 282 -66.43 -56.62 -28.69
CA GLN A 282 -67.86 -56.37 -28.89
C GLN A 282 -68.29 -56.25 -30.37
N VAL A 283 -67.34 -56.33 -31.31
CA VAL A 283 -67.57 -56.42 -32.76
C VAL A 283 -67.31 -57.84 -33.22
#